data_AF-A0AAN8HW44-F1
#
_entry.id   AF-A0AAN8HW44-F1
#
_cell.length_a   1.000
_cell.length_b   1.000
_cell.length_c   1.000
_cell.angle_alpha   90.00
_cell.angle_beta   90.00
_cell.angle_gamma   90.00
#
_symmetry.space_group_name_H-M   'P 1'
#
loop_
_entity.id
_entity.type
_entity.pdbx_description
1 polymer ?
#
loop_
_entity_poly.entity_id
_entity_poly.type
_entity_poly.pdbx_seq_one_letter_code
_entity_poly.pdbx_strand_id
1 'polypeptide(L)'
;MADGVCRGSVAPDSNHRPRLKPTIYKTVDGLVIVEDELLNFLAVKIKTMTQDELVLVTSNTFDFEWIETSKNTLFKLCPETKQRCVAFKGNQKDANNIKSCLKVLNECGENIPRFVSHYLDELPPVTFNNLDVSNLLSKMERLHSEVCVLRHVVEVQVDIGQDLRAVAATMDSRVAAVECQLEPSHGGRLAVPSD
;
A
#
# COMPACT_ATOMS: atom_id res chain seq x y z
N MET A 1 44.16 -21.95 10.66
CA MET A 1 42.84 -22.61 10.81
C MET A 1 41.95 -22.05 9.74
N ALA A 2 41.57 -22.88 8.79
CA ALA A 2 40.72 -22.52 7.67
C ALA A 2 39.29 -22.92 8.04
N ASP A 3 38.38 -21.96 8.14
CA ASP A 3 36.95 -22.23 8.24
C ASP A 3 36.31 -21.91 6.89
N GLY A 4 35.92 -23.01 6.23
CA GLY A 4 35.22 -23.00 4.96
C GLY A 4 33.79 -22.50 5.14
N VAL A 5 33.45 -21.46 4.40
CA VAL A 5 32.06 -21.03 4.24
C VAL A 5 31.40 -21.96 3.23
N CYS A 6 30.41 -22.70 3.70
CA CYS A 6 29.57 -23.61 2.94
C CYS A 6 28.94 -22.90 1.73
N ARG A 7 29.40 -23.24 0.52
CA ARG A 7 28.61 -23.03 -0.70
C ARG A 7 27.42 -24.00 -0.65
N GLY A 8 26.23 -23.46 -0.42
CA GLY A 8 25.00 -24.17 -0.73
C GLY A 8 24.90 -24.38 -2.24
N SER A 9 25.35 -25.53 -2.72
CA SER A 9 24.98 -26.04 -4.04
C SER A 9 23.52 -26.48 -3.96
N VAL A 10 22.61 -25.64 -4.45
CA VAL A 10 21.26 -26.09 -4.80
C VAL A 10 21.37 -26.75 -6.17
N ALA A 11 21.10 -28.05 -6.22
CA ALA A 11 21.02 -28.81 -7.46
C ALA A 11 19.90 -28.24 -8.36
N PRO A 12 20.06 -28.23 -9.68
CA PRO A 12 19.00 -27.80 -10.59
C PRO A 12 17.93 -28.89 -10.60
N ASP A 13 16.78 -28.61 -10.00
CA ASP A 13 15.63 -29.50 -10.10
C ASP A 13 15.15 -29.50 -11.55
N SER A 14 15.06 -30.69 -12.12
CA SER A 14 14.78 -30.93 -13.53
C SER A 14 13.27 -30.90 -13.81
N ASN A 15 12.90 -30.21 -14.89
CA ASN A 15 11.58 -30.15 -15.55
C ASN A 15 10.55 -29.13 -15.03
N HIS A 16 10.76 -27.84 -15.30
CA HIS A 16 9.66 -27.02 -15.82
C HIS A 16 10.20 -26.00 -16.81
N ARG A 17 9.83 -26.15 -18.09
CA ARG A 17 10.03 -25.07 -19.05
C ARG A 17 9.01 -23.98 -18.70
N PRO A 18 9.46 -22.75 -18.41
CA PRO A 18 8.53 -21.65 -18.28
C PRO A 18 7.72 -21.51 -19.56
N ARG A 19 6.41 -21.25 -19.42
CA ARG A 19 5.53 -21.02 -20.58
C ARG A 19 5.96 -19.73 -21.25
N LEU A 20 6.77 -19.84 -22.30
CA LEU A 20 7.21 -18.69 -23.09
C LEU A 20 6.04 -17.96 -23.76
N LYS A 21 4.89 -18.62 -23.93
CA LYS A 21 3.73 -18.07 -24.64
C LYS A 21 2.53 -17.90 -23.70
N PRO A 22 2.02 -16.67 -23.55
CA PRO A 22 0.81 -16.40 -22.78
C PRO A 22 -0.41 -17.08 -23.37
N THR A 23 -1.29 -17.60 -22.50
CA THR A 23 -2.57 -18.19 -22.92
C THR A 23 -3.69 -17.18 -22.70
N ILE A 24 -4.51 -16.94 -23.71
CA ILE A 24 -5.57 -15.93 -23.68
C ILE A 24 -6.93 -16.62 -23.70
N TYR A 25 -7.73 -16.35 -22.68
CA TYR A 25 -9.09 -16.84 -22.50
C TYR A 25 -10.08 -15.69 -22.64
N LYS A 26 -11.24 -15.98 -23.24
CA LYS A 26 -12.39 -15.07 -23.27
C LYS A 26 -13.49 -15.64 -22.41
N THR A 27 -13.98 -14.85 -21.47
CA THR A 27 -15.12 -15.21 -20.63
C THR A 27 -16.43 -14.99 -21.39
N VAL A 28 -17.51 -15.59 -20.88
CA VAL A 28 -18.87 -15.42 -21.44
C VAL A 28 -19.33 -13.96 -21.41
N ASP A 29 -18.82 -13.17 -20.45
CA ASP A 29 -19.13 -11.75 -20.29
C ASP A 29 -18.26 -10.84 -21.18
N GLY A 30 -17.43 -11.42 -22.05
CA GLY A 30 -16.53 -10.70 -22.95
C GLY A 30 -15.23 -10.20 -22.30
N LEU A 31 -14.99 -10.48 -21.02
CA LEU A 31 -13.73 -10.16 -20.34
C LEU A 31 -12.60 -11.07 -20.82
N VAL A 32 -11.40 -10.51 -20.91
CA VAL A 32 -10.18 -11.20 -21.31
C VAL A 32 -9.36 -11.57 -20.09
N ILE A 33 -9.03 -12.87 -19.97
CA ILE A 33 -8.11 -13.40 -18.96
C ILE A 33 -6.84 -13.84 -19.68
N VAL A 34 -5.69 -13.43 -19.18
CA VAL A 34 -4.38 -13.74 -19.76
C VAL A 34 -3.57 -14.47 -18.72
N GLU A 35 -3.20 -15.71 -19.03
CA GLU A 35 -2.26 -16.48 -18.23
C GLU A 35 -0.84 -16.07 -18.62
N ASP A 36 -0.20 -15.29 -17.75
CA ASP A 36 1.15 -14.77 -17.88
C ASP A 36 1.71 -14.39 -16.50
N GLU A 37 2.72 -15.12 -16.04
CA GLU A 37 3.32 -14.98 -14.72
C GLU A 37 3.96 -13.59 -14.52
N LEU A 38 4.67 -13.08 -15.53
CA LEU A 38 5.33 -11.78 -15.45
C LEU A 38 4.30 -10.65 -15.38
N LEU A 39 3.31 -10.63 -16.28
CA LEU A 39 2.29 -9.59 -16.29
C LEU A 39 1.40 -9.66 -15.05
N ASN A 40 1.08 -10.87 -14.56
CA ASN A 40 0.40 -11.04 -13.29
C ASN A 40 1.22 -10.46 -12.13
N PHE A 41 2.51 -10.81 -12.05
CA PHE A 41 3.40 -10.29 -11.02
C PHE A 41 3.47 -8.75 -11.05
N LEU A 42 3.71 -8.17 -12.24
CA LEU A 42 3.80 -6.72 -12.41
C LEU A 42 2.47 -6.04 -12.05
N ALA A 43 1.34 -6.52 -12.56
CA ALA A 43 0.02 -5.92 -12.32
C ALA A 43 -0.38 -5.94 -10.83
N VAL A 44 0.01 -6.99 -10.09
CA VAL A 44 -0.23 -7.07 -8.65
C VAL A 44 0.73 -6.18 -7.87
N LYS A 45 2.03 -6.20 -8.20
CA LYS A 45 3.07 -5.54 -7.39
C LYS A 45 3.29 -4.07 -7.71
N ILE A 46 2.80 -3.56 -8.85
CA ILE A 46 2.91 -2.14 -9.24
C ILE A 46 2.31 -1.18 -8.20
N LYS A 47 1.34 -1.63 -7.40
CA LYS A 47 0.70 -0.82 -6.35
C LYS A 47 1.52 -0.72 -5.06
N THR A 48 2.46 -1.65 -4.86
CA THR A 48 3.16 -1.84 -3.58
C THR A 48 4.67 -1.70 -3.66
N MET A 49 5.25 -1.73 -4.86
CA MET A 49 6.69 -1.68 -5.09
C MET A 49 7.04 -0.53 -6.03
N THR A 50 8.25 0.01 -5.87
CA THR A 50 8.76 1.04 -6.79
C THR A 50 9.12 0.43 -8.14
N GLN A 51 9.21 1.28 -9.17
CA GLN A 51 9.56 0.86 -10.51
C GLN A 51 10.93 0.17 -10.57
N ASP A 52 11.93 0.67 -9.83
CA ASP A 52 13.28 0.11 -9.87
C ASP A 52 13.36 -1.24 -9.13
N GLU A 53 12.66 -1.39 -8.02
CA GLU A 53 12.55 -2.68 -7.32
C GLU A 53 11.87 -3.73 -8.21
N LEU A 54 10.78 -3.37 -8.89
CA LEU A 54 10.09 -4.26 -9.83
C LEU A 54 10.99 -4.69 -10.98
N VAL A 55 11.72 -3.74 -11.57
CA VAL A 55 12.68 -4.01 -12.63
C VAL A 55 13.75 -4.99 -12.14
N LEU A 56 14.34 -4.74 -10.97
CA LEU A 56 15.39 -5.59 -10.41
C LEU A 56 14.90 -7.02 -10.13
N VAL A 57 13.76 -7.18 -9.47
CA VAL A 57 13.17 -8.50 -9.19
C VAL A 57 12.93 -9.27 -10.47
N THR A 58 12.27 -8.63 -11.43
CA THR A 58 11.80 -9.32 -12.64
C THR A 58 12.93 -9.59 -13.62
N SER A 59 13.91 -8.70 -13.78
CA SER A 59 15.08 -8.96 -14.62
C SER A 59 15.96 -10.09 -14.09
N ASN A 60 15.95 -10.32 -12.78
CA ASN A 60 16.73 -11.40 -12.16
C ASN A 60 16.00 -12.75 -12.18
N THR A 61 14.68 -12.76 -12.43
CA THR A 61 13.85 -13.98 -12.35
C THR A 61 13.40 -14.47 -13.72
N PHE A 62 13.10 -13.56 -14.64
CA PHE A 62 12.54 -13.89 -15.95
C PHE A 62 13.57 -13.68 -17.07
N ASP A 63 13.63 -14.63 -18.00
CA ASP A 63 14.49 -14.54 -19.17
C ASP A 63 14.00 -13.49 -20.18
N PHE A 64 14.92 -12.98 -20.99
CA PHE A 64 14.63 -11.97 -22.01
C PHE A 64 13.48 -12.36 -22.97
N GLU A 65 13.46 -13.60 -23.46
CA GLU A 65 12.44 -14.06 -24.40
C GLU A 65 11.04 -14.03 -23.78
N TRP A 66 10.96 -14.36 -22.49
CA TRP A 66 9.72 -14.27 -21.72
C TRP A 66 9.29 -12.83 -21.57
N ILE A 67 10.20 -11.96 -21.09
CA ILE A 67 9.94 -10.52 -20.93
C ILE A 67 9.44 -9.89 -22.23
N GLU A 68 10.08 -10.20 -23.35
CA GLU A 68 9.70 -9.69 -24.66
C GLU A 68 8.32 -10.21 -25.11
N THR A 69 8.03 -11.49 -24.89
CA THR A 69 6.74 -12.10 -25.27
C THR A 69 5.58 -11.55 -24.45
N SER A 70 5.75 -11.42 -23.14
CA SER A 70 4.79 -10.80 -22.22
C SER A 70 4.54 -9.33 -22.60
N LYS A 71 5.60 -8.55 -22.86
CA LYS A 71 5.46 -7.17 -23.35
C LYS A 71 4.64 -7.13 -24.63
N ASN A 72 4.99 -7.95 -25.63
CA ASN A 72 4.28 -7.94 -26.91
C ASN A 72 2.80 -8.34 -26.74
N THR A 73 2.50 -9.23 -25.80
CA THR A 73 1.12 -9.61 -25.46
C THR A 73 0.35 -8.47 -24.81
N LEU A 74 0.95 -7.78 -23.84
CA LEU A 74 0.35 -6.60 -23.20
C LEU A 74 0.01 -5.50 -24.22
N PHE A 75 0.94 -5.15 -25.12
CA PHE A 75 0.70 -4.14 -26.14
C PHE A 75 -0.38 -4.54 -27.15
N LYS A 76 -0.53 -5.83 -27.46
CA LYS A 76 -1.60 -6.32 -28.35
C LYS A 76 -2.98 -6.22 -27.69
N LEU A 77 -3.04 -6.41 -26.38
CA LEU A 77 -4.30 -6.42 -25.62
C LEU A 77 -4.72 -5.06 -25.09
N CYS A 78 -3.79 -4.10 -25.07
CA CYS A 78 -4.04 -2.71 -24.69
C CYS A 78 -3.78 -1.76 -25.87
N PRO A 79 -4.56 -1.83 -26.97
CA PRO A 79 -4.32 -1.03 -28.17
C PRO A 79 -4.52 0.48 -27.95
N GLU A 80 -5.29 0.86 -26.93
CA GLU A 80 -5.58 2.26 -26.58
C GLU A 80 -4.40 2.99 -25.91
N THR A 81 -3.30 2.28 -25.62
CA THR A 81 -2.10 2.92 -25.03
C THR A 81 -1.43 3.88 -26.02
N LYS A 82 -0.99 5.04 -25.53
CA LYS A 82 -0.16 5.98 -26.31
C LYS A 82 1.30 5.50 -26.42
N GLN A 83 1.69 4.49 -25.64
CA GLN A 83 3.03 3.93 -25.71
C GLN A 83 3.24 3.19 -27.03
N ARG A 84 4.42 3.37 -27.63
CA ARG A 84 4.83 2.55 -28.79
C ARG A 84 5.45 1.24 -28.32
N CYS A 85 5.09 0.14 -28.96
CA CYS A 85 5.78 -1.13 -28.78
C CYS A 85 7.15 -1.06 -29.47
N VAL A 86 8.19 -0.72 -28.72
CA VAL A 86 9.58 -0.62 -29.22
C VAL A 86 10.33 -1.91 -28.89
N ALA A 87 11.21 -2.33 -29.80
CA ALA A 87 12.20 -3.38 -29.56
C ALA A 87 13.49 -2.74 -29.01
N PHE A 88 13.86 -3.07 -27.78
CA PHE A 88 15.08 -2.54 -27.15
C PHE A 88 16.29 -3.41 -27.45
N LYS A 89 17.46 -2.79 -27.54
CA LYS A 89 18.75 -3.45 -27.78
C LYS A 89 19.76 -3.08 -26.68
N GLY A 90 20.79 -3.92 -26.52
CA GLY A 90 21.88 -3.70 -25.56
C GLY A 90 21.61 -4.26 -24.15
N ASN A 91 22.52 -3.94 -23.22
CA ASN A 91 22.57 -4.54 -21.87
C ASN A 91 21.42 -4.14 -20.94
N GLN A 92 20.59 -3.17 -21.35
CA GLN A 92 19.45 -2.68 -20.57
C GLN A 92 18.12 -3.03 -21.22
N LYS A 93 18.12 -3.93 -22.21
CA LYS A 93 16.91 -4.30 -22.96
C LYS A 93 15.82 -4.88 -22.05
N ASP A 94 16.18 -5.73 -21.09
CA ASP A 94 15.24 -6.39 -20.17
C ASP A 94 14.57 -5.34 -19.29
N ALA A 95 15.39 -4.52 -18.63
CA ALA A 95 14.93 -3.40 -17.82
C ALA A 95 14.03 -2.44 -18.61
N ASN A 96 14.39 -2.08 -19.84
CA ASN A 96 13.58 -1.20 -20.67
C ASN A 96 12.26 -1.83 -21.10
N ASN A 97 12.25 -3.12 -21.44
CA ASN A 97 11.02 -3.86 -21.73
C ASN A 97 10.08 -3.88 -20.52
N ILE A 98 10.60 -4.19 -19.32
CA ILE A 98 9.83 -4.17 -18.07
C ILE A 98 9.29 -2.76 -17.78
N LYS A 99 10.12 -1.72 -17.92
CA LYS A 99 9.71 -0.32 -17.74
C LYS A 99 8.61 0.07 -18.73
N SER A 100 8.65 -0.42 -19.97
CA SER A 100 7.57 -0.22 -20.94
C SER A 100 6.28 -0.90 -20.51
N CYS A 101 6.33 -2.14 -20.01
CA CYS A 101 5.15 -2.81 -19.46
C CYS A 101 4.53 -2.02 -18.31
N LEU A 102 5.35 -1.56 -17.36
CA LEU A 102 4.90 -0.78 -16.21
C LEU A 102 4.22 0.54 -16.62
N LYS A 103 4.74 1.21 -17.66
CA LYS A 103 4.10 2.41 -18.23
C LYS A 103 2.73 2.11 -18.80
N VAL A 104 2.60 1.04 -19.59
CA VAL A 104 1.30 0.64 -20.17
C VAL A 104 0.31 0.25 -19.07
N LEU A 105 0.73 -0.54 -18.08
CA LEU A 105 -0.13 -0.93 -16.95
C LEU A 105 -0.63 0.29 -16.17
N ASN A 106 0.24 1.28 -15.92
CA ASN A 106 -0.16 2.53 -15.27
C ASN A 106 -1.08 3.41 -16.14
N GLU A 107 -0.83 3.48 -17.44
CA GLU A 107 -1.63 4.31 -18.36
C GLU A 107 -3.04 3.73 -18.58
N CYS A 108 -3.15 2.42 -18.70
CA CYS A 108 -4.42 1.75 -18.95
C CYS A 108 -5.28 1.60 -17.68
N GLY A 109 -4.68 1.63 -16.48
CA GLY A 109 -5.40 1.58 -15.21
C GLY A 109 -6.30 0.34 -15.11
N GLU A 110 -7.62 0.55 -15.01
CA GLU A 110 -8.62 -0.52 -14.92
C GLU A 110 -8.95 -1.19 -16.27
N ASN A 111 -8.56 -0.58 -17.40
CA ASN A 111 -8.85 -1.08 -18.74
C ASN A 111 -7.83 -2.14 -19.22
N ILE A 112 -7.15 -2.83 -18.30
CA ILE A 112 -6.22 -3.92 -18.61
C ILE A 112 -6.93 -5.27 -18.54
N PRO A 113 -6.51 -6.27 -19.35
CA PRO A 113 -6.95 -7.65 -19.17
C PRO A 113 -6.62 -8.16 -17.76
N ARG A 114 -7.37 -9.17 -17.31
CA ARG A 114 -7.05 -9.81 -16.04
C ARG A 114 -5.89 -10.78 -16.23
N PHE A 115 -4.73 -10.43 -15.69
CA PHE A 115 -3.57 -11.32 -15.67
C PHE A 115 -3.70 -12.34 -14.55
N VAL A 116 -3.35 -13.59 -14.84
CA VAL A 116 -3.29 -14.70 -13.88
C VAL A 116 -2.00 -15.47 -14.08
N SER A 117 -1.51 -16.10 -13.02
CA SER A 117 -0.32 -16.96 -13.06
C SER A 117 -0.77 -18.41 -12.92
N HIS A 118 -0.16 -19.30 -13.70
CA HIS A 118 -0.43 -20.73 -13.62
C HIS A 118 0.29 -21.36 -12.43
N TYR A 119 1.56 -21.00 -12.26
CA TYR A 119 2.44 -21.49 -11.19
C TYR A 119 2.75 -20.35 -10.21
N LEU A 120 1.96 -20.28 -9.14
CA LEU A 120 2.11 -19.23 -8.12
C LEU A 120 3.40 -19.36 -7.31
N ASP A 121 3.94 -20.58 -7.22
CA ASP A 121 5.21 -20.93 -6.59
C ASP A 121 6.43 -20.46 -7.40
N GLU A 122 6.28 -20.25 -8.71
CA GLU A 122 7.33 -19.70 -9.58
C GLU A 122 7.39 -18.16 -9.54
N LEU A 123 6.45 -17.50 -8.86
CA LEU A 123 6.46 -16.04 -8.78
C LEU A 123 7.66 -15.55 -7.96
N PRO A 124 8.35 -14.49 -8.40
CA PRO A 124 9.51 -13.98 -7.70
C PRO A 124 9.21 -13.67 -6.22
N PRO A 125 10.00 -14.19 -5.27
CA PRO A 125 9.84 -13.81 -3.88
C PRO A 125 10.29 -12.35 -3.71
N VAL A 126 9.44 -11.55 -3.06
CA VAL A 126 9.83 -10.19 -2.65
C VAL A 126 10.66 -10.32 -1.38
N THR A 127 11.98 -10.29 -1.53
CA THR A 127 12.95 -10.38 -0.44
C THR A 127 13.63 -9.04 -0.20
N PHE A 128 14.32 -8.89 0.93
CA PHE A 128 15.07 -7.69 1.28
C PHE A 128 16.18 -7.34 0.28
N ASN A 129 16.67 -8.29 -0.51
CA ASN A 129 17.67 -8.03 -1.56
C ASN A 129 17.13 -7.17 -2.70
N ASN A 130 15.81 -7.13 -2.85
CA ASN A 130 15.13 -6.48 -3.95
C ASN A 130 14.40 -5.21 -3.51
N LEU A 131 14.62 -4.77 -2.27
CA LEU A 131 13.98 -3.61 -1.64
C LEU A 131 15.04 -2.67 -1.09
N ASP A 132 14.74 -1.37 -1.08
CA ASP A 132 15.57 -0.41 -0.33
C ASP A 132 15.21 -0.49 1.16
N VAL A 133 15.85 -1.43 1.86
CA VAL A 133 15.62 -1.69 3.29
C VAL A 133 15.96 -0.45 4.14
N SER A 134 17.00 0.29 3.78
CA SER A 134 17.42 1.50 4.52
C SER A 134 16.32 2.56 4.47
N ASN A 135 15.74 2.80 3.29
CA ASN A 135 14.62 3.73 3.13
C ASN A 135 13.37 3.22 3.86
N LEU A 136 13.07 1.92 3.78
CA LEU A 136 11.95 1.32 4.50
C LEU A 136 12.07 1.54 6.02
N LEU A 137 13.22 1.18 6.60
CA LEU A 137 13.48 1.35 8.03
C LEU A 137 13.45 2.82 8.45
N SER A 138 14.01 3.72 7.64
CA SER A 138 13.96 5.16 7.91
C SER A 138 12.53 5.70 7.95
N LYS A 139 11.66 5.23 7.05
CA LYS A 139 10.23 5.58 7.07
C LYS A 139 9.52 5.04 8.31
N MET A 140 9.83 3.81 8.73
CA MET A 140 9.27 3.21 9.94
C MET A 140 9.70 3.96 11.20
N GLU A 141 10.98 4.34 11.29
CA GLU A 141 11.51 5.15 12.40
C GLU A 141 10.84 6.52 12.47
N ARG A 142 10.66 7.19 11.32
CA ARG A 142 9.93 8.46 11.25
C ARG A 142 8.49 8.30 11.69
N LEU A 143 7.78 7.27 11.21
CA LEU A 143 6.40 7.00 11.58
C LEU A 143 6.27 6.71 13.09
N HIS A 144 7.18 5.91 13.66
CA HIS A 144 7.23 5.68 15.11
C HIS A 144 7.41 6.98 15.90
N SER A 145 8.28 7.87 15.42
CA SER A 145 8.51 9.18 16.03
C SER A 145 7.26 10.06 15.96
N GLU A 146 6.59 10.13 14.81
CA GLU A 146 5.33 10.85 14.63
C GLU A 146 4.22 10.32 15.55
N VAL A 147 4.10 8.99 15.68
CA VAL A 147 3.14 8.36 16.61
C VAL A 147 3.45 8.69 18.06
N CYS A 148 4.72 8.70 18.47
CA CYS A 148 5.12 9.10 19.83
C CYS A 148 4.73 10.55 20.12
N VAL A 149 4.98 11.46 19.18
CA VAL A 149 4.59 12.88 19.32
C VAL A 149 3.08 13.01 19.40
N LEU A 150 2.33 12.32 18.53
CA LEU A 150 0.88 12.35 18.53
C LEU A 150 0.31 11.84 19.86
N ARG A 151 0.86 10.74 20.39
CA ARG A 151 0.47 10.21 21.70
C ARG A 151 0.65 11.25 22.80
N HIS A 152 1.80 11.93 22.82
CA HIS A 152 2.06 12.97 23.80
C HIS A 152 1.10 14.16 23.68
N VAL A 153 0.81 14.61 22.46
CA VAL A 153 -0.17 15.69 22.22
C VAL A 153 -1.57 15.29 22.72
N VAL A 154 -1.98 14.05 22.49
CA VAL A 154 -3.27 13.52 22.98
C VAL A 154 -3.30 13.46 24.51
N GLU A 155 -2.22 12.98 25.15
CA GLU A 155 -2.09 12.98 26.62
C GLU A 155 -2.28 14.39 27.19
N VAL A 156 -1.55 15.38 26.66
CA VAL A 156 -1.65 16.79 27.09
C VAL A 156 -3.06 17.37 26.86
N GLN A 157 -3.71 17.03 25.73
CA GLN A 157 -5.07 17.49 25.46
C GLN A 157 -6.09 16.91 26.46
N VAL A 158 -5.91 15.66 26.89
CA VAL A 158 -6.77 15.05 27.90
C VAL A 158 -6.61 15.78 29.23
N ASP A 159 -5.38 16.07 29.65
CA ASP A 159 -5.09 16.79 30.90
C ASP A 159 -5.71 18.19 30.88
N ILE A 160 -5.48 18.97 29.81
CA ILE A 160 -6.10 20.29 29.63
C ILE A 160 -7.63 20.20 29.66
N GLY A 161 -8.20 19.17 29.04
CA GLY A 161 -9.64 18.94 29.05
C GLY A 161 -10.21 18.64 30.43
N GLN A 162 -9.45 17.92 31.28
CA GLN A 162 -9.81 17.69 32.68
C GLN A 162 -9.75 18.97 33.50
N ASP A 163 -8.69 19.76 33.33
CA ASP A 163 -8.53 21.05 34.02
C ASP A 163 -9.66 22.02 33.65
N LEU A 164 -9.97 22.15 32.36
CA LEU A 164 -11.05 23.01 31.89
C LEU A 164 -12.40 22.58 32.46
N ARG A 165 -12.66 21.27 32.55
CA ARG A 165 -13.88 20.72 33.17
C ARG A 165 -13.95 21.06 34.66
N ALA A 166 -12.84 20.97 35.38
CA ALA A 166 -12.79 21.32 36.80
C ALA A 166 -13.06 22.81 37.02
N VAL A 167 -12.49 23.68 36.19
CA VAL A 167 -12.76 25.12 36.21
C VAL A 167 -14.23 25.42 35.91
N ALA A 168 -14.80 24.80 34.88
CA ALA A 168 -16.22 24.96 34.54
C ALA A 168 -17.14 24.53 35.69
N ALA A 169 -16.91 23.37 36.30
CA ALA A 169 -17.69 22.90 37.45
C ALA A 169 -17.60 23.86 38.66
N THR A 170 -16.43 24.45 38.89
CA THR A 170 -16.23 25.45 39.93
C THR A 170 -17.02 26.73 39.63
N MET A 171 -17.02 27.17 38.36
CA MET A 171 -17.81 28.32 37.92
C MET A 171 -19.31 28.05 38.07
N ASP A 172 -19.81 26.91 37.59
CA ASP A 172 -21.22 26.53 37.69
C ASP A 172 -21.71 26.52 39.14
N SER A 173 -20.90 25.96 40.05
CA SER A 173 -21.20 25.95 41.49
C SER A 173 -21.31 27.37 42.07
N ARG A 174 -20.44 28.28 41.65
CA ARG A 174 -20.46 29.68 42.09
C ARG A 174 -21.65 30.45 41.51
N VAL A 175 -22.00 30.22 40.26
CA VAL A 175 -23.17 30.83 39.60
C VAL A 175 -24.45 30.37 40.31
N ALA A 176 -24.61 29.07 40.53
CA ALA A 176 -25.76 28.53 41.26
C ALA A 176 -25.90 29.12 42.67
N ALA A 177 -24.79 29.30 43.40
CA ALA A 177 -24.80 29.92 44.72
C ALA A 177 -25.27 31.40 44.68
N VAL A 178 -24.92 32.14 43.64
CA VAL A 178 -25.38 33.52 43.44
C VAL A 178 -26.87 33.54 43.09
N GLU A 179 -27.32 32.65 42.20
CA GLU A 179 -28.73 32.51 41.83
C GLU A 179 -29.60 32.18 43.06
N CYS A 180 -29.17 31.28 43.94
CA CYS A 180 -29.90 30.98 45.18
C CYS A 180 -30.03 32.16 46.15
N GLN A 181 -29.10 33.12 46.13
CA GLN A 181 -29.18 34.32 46.98
C GLN A 181 -30.14 35.38 46.43
N LEU A 182 -30.48 35.28 45.15
CA LEU A 182 -31.39 36.20 44.44
C LEU A 182 -32.85 35.73 44.44
N GLU A 183 -33.14 34.50 44.88
CA GLU A 183 -34.50 34.03 45.11
C GLU A 183 -35.16 34.85 46.24
N PRO A 184 -36.23 35.62 45.97
CA PRO A 184 -36.84 36.48 46.97
C PRO A 184 -37.55 35.63 48.02
N SER A 185 -37.23 35.88 49.29
CA SER A 185 -37.95 35.38 50.45
C SER A 185 -39.41 35.85 50.42
N HIS A 186 -40.26 35.19 49.63
CA HIS A 186 -41.72 35.31 49.71
C HIS A 186 -42.24 34.39 50.81
N GLY A 187 -41.85 34.71 52.04
CA GLY A 187 -42.29 34.07 53.28
C GLY A 187 -43.08 35.01 54.18
N GLY A 188 -43.90 35.92 53.61
CA GLY A 188 -44.79 36.81 54.36
C GLY A 188 -46.23 36.32 54.33
N ARG A 189 -46.56 35.33 55.14
CA ARG A 189 -47.94 34.85 55.35
C ARG A 189 -48.75 35.95 56.05
N LEU A 190 -49.57 36.68 55.29
CA LEU A 190 -50.61 37.56 55.81
C LEU A 190 -51.63 36.73 56.61
N ALA A 191 -51.56 36.81 57.94
CA ALA A 191 -52.65 36.42 58.81
C ALA A 191 -53.60 37.62 58.92
N VAL A 192 -54.80 37.48 58.36
CA VAL A 192 -55.92 38.40 58.56
C VAL A 192 -56.59 38.02 59.89
N PRO A 193 -56.74 38.92 60.87
CA PRO A 193 -57.62 38.65 62.00
C PRO A 193 -59.06 38.97 61.60
N SER A 194 -59.95 38.06 61.95
CA SER A 194 -61.40 38.26 61.93
C SER A 194 -61.82 39.14 63.11
N ASP A 195 -62.41 40.29 62.82
CA ASP A 195 -63.69 40.78 63.37
C ASP A 195 -64.06 42.13 62.73
#